data_AF-A0A5J4WA95-F1
#
_entry.id   AF-A0A5J4WA95-F1
#
_cell.length_a   1.000
_cell.length_b   1.000
_cell.length_c   1.000
_cell.angle_alpha   90.00
_cell.angle_beta   90.00
_cell.angle_gamma   90.00
#
_symmetry.space_group_name_H-M   'P 1'
#
loop_
_entity.id
_entity.type
_entity.pdbx_description
1 polymer ?
#
loop_
_entity_poly.entity_id
_entity_poly.type
_entity_poly.pdbx_seq_one_letter_code
_entity_poly.pdbx_strand_id
1 'polypeptide(L)'
;DKLNTGYILQSRFRSCADKTGIELTDEEFAFVVANFCDDQQNHPGQVHYTLWSDVMDEVFTTKGFDYHPQMDPKPWIPPKRKGITTTMTPQEEKYVRTAIDRFHKLIINRRVFLKPHLKDYDRLNSGHITASQFKSSCGTLGLTFSCMDEQNAVIERFSDYLGFLYYDFVNACETGKY
;
A
#
# COMPACT_ATOMS: atom_id res chain seq x y z
N ASP A 1 14.42 -27.65 1.64
CA ASP A 1 15.85 -27.98 1.56
C ASP A 1 16.08 -29.25 2.36
N LYS A 2 16.41 -30.37 1.70
CA LYS A 2 16.52 -31.68 2.41
C LYS A 2 17.82 -31.82 3.18
N LEU A 3 18.83 -31.01 2.86
CA LEU A 3 20.17 -31.07 3.44
C LEU A 3 20.38 -29.95 4.48
N ASN A 4 19.37 -29.10 4.68
CA ASN A 4 19.41 -27.93 5.56
C ASN A 4 20.63 -27.04 5.31
N THR A 5 21.00 -26.90 4.04
CA THR A 5 22.13 -26.08 3.59
C THR A 5 21.83 -24.59 3.64
N GLY A 6 20.56 -24.20 3.64
CA GLY A 6 20.13 -22.80 3.51
C GLY A 6 19.99 -22.32 2.06
N TYR A 7 20.22 -23.20 1.08
CA TYR A 7 20.22 -22.88 -0.35
C TYR A 7 19.19 -23.69 -1.15
N ILE A 8 18.50 -23.02 -2.08
CA ILE A 8 17.57 -23.67 -3.03
C ILE A 8 17.65 -23.04 -4.42
N LEU A 9 17.29 -23.80 -5.46
CA LEU A 9 17.21 -23.28 -6.83
C LEU A 9 16.21 -22.11 -6.93
N GLN A 10 16.51 -21.12 -7.78
CA GLN A 10 15.64 -19.96 -8.05
C GLN A 10 14.20 -20.35 -8.40
N SER A 11 14.02 -21.33 -9.30
CA SER A 11 12.70 -21.85 -9.68
C SER A 11 11.94 -22.47 -8.51
N ARG A 12 12.67 -23.11 -7.58
CA ARG A 12 12.11 -23.70 -6.37
C ARG A 12 11.75 -22.63 -5.35
N PHE A 13 12.58 -21.60 -5.21
CA PHE A 13 12.27 -20.43 -4.38
C PHE A 13 10.97 -19.76 -4.84
N ARG A 14 10.86 -19.45 -6.14
CA ARG A 14 9.64 -18.85 -6.72
C ARG A 14 8.40 -19.67 -6.45
N SER A 15 8.47 -20.97 -6.76
CA SER A 15 7.34 -21.88 -6.52
C SER A 15 6.98 -22.01 -5.03
N CYS A 16 7.94 -21.87 -4.11
CA CYS A 16 7.65 -21.86 -2.68
C CYS A 16 6.99 -20.55 -2.25
N ALA A 17 7.48 -19.40 -2.72
CA ALA A 17 6.88 -18.09 -2.45
C ALA A 17 5.41 -18.05 -2.87
N ASP A 18 5.11 -18.49 -4.10
CA ASP A 18 3.73 -18.57 -4.63
C ASP A 18 2.84 -19.46 -3.75
N LYS A 19 3.35 -20.63 -3.33
CA LYS A 19 2.60 -21.55 -2.45
C LYS A 19 2.34 -21.00 -1.06
N THR A 20 3.21 -20.12 -0.57
CA THR A 20 3.05 -19.41 0.70
C THR A 20 2.20 -18.15 0.57
N GLY A 21 1.68 -17.83 -0.63
CA GLY A 21 0.89 -16.64 -0.90
C GLY A 21 1.72 -15.35 -1.04
N ILE A 22 3.03 -15.48 -1.19
CA ILE A 22 3.93 -14.37 -1.47
C ILE A 22 4.08 -14.29 -2.99
N GLU A 23 3.20 -13.53 -3.62
CA GLU A 23 3.22 -13.30 -5.07
C GLU A 23 4.29 -12.25 -5.40
N LEU A 24 5.46 -12.71 -5.83
CA LEU A 24 6.55 -11.84 -6.27
C LEU A 24 6.36 -11.48 -7.76
N THR A 25 6.34 -10.19 -8.07
CA THR A 25 6.46 -9.72 -9.45
C THR A 25 7.80 -10.12 -10.05
N ASP A 26 7.92 -10.09 -11.38
CA ASP A 26 9.19 -10.42 -12.04
C ASP A 26 10.34 -9.49 -11.61
N GLU A 27 10.04 -8.22 -11.35
CA GLU A 27 11.03 -7.24 -10.85
C GLU A 27 11.48 -7.56 -9.43
N GLU A 28 10.53 -7.86 -8.52
CA GLU A 28 10.85 -8.25 -7.14
C GLU A 28 11.60 -9.57 -7.08
N PHE A 29 11.22 -10.54 -7.93
CA PHE A 29 11.93 -11.80 -8.04
C PHE A 29 13.36 -11.61 -8.56
N ALA A 30 13.55 -10.79 -9.59
CA ALA A 30 14.87 -10.43 -10.09
C ALA A 30 15.71 -9.72 -9.02
N PHE A 31 15.11 -8.86 -8.20
CA PHE A 31 15.77 -8.23 -7.07
C PHE A 31 16.21 -9.26 -6.02
N VAL A 32 15.35 -10.22 -5.68
CA VAL A 32 15.71 -11.29 -4.75
C VAL A 32 16.87 -12.12 -5.30
N VAL A 33 16.83 -12.49 -6.58
CA VAL A 33 17.94 -13.22 -7.21
C VAL A 33 19.23 -12.39 -7.20
N ALA A 34 19.18 -11.10 -7.52
CA ALA A 34 20.36 -10.25 -7.55
C ALA A 34 21.03 -10.09 -6.16
N ASN A 35 20.26 -10.08 -5.08
CA ASN A 35 20.77 -9.82 -3.73
C ASN A 35 21.04 -11.07 -2.90
N PHE A 36 20.35 -12.19 -3.19
CA PHE A 36 20.39 -13.40 -2.36
C PHE A 36 20.83 -14.65 -3.13
N CYS A 37 21.14 -14.53 -4.42
CA CYS A 37 21.77 -15.62 -5.16
C CYS A 37 23.28 -15.64 -4.87
N ASP A 38 23.79 -16.82 -4.58
CA ASP A 38 25.22 -17.03 -4.44
C ASP A 38 25.82 -17.46 -5.80
N ASP A 39 26.95 -16.84 -6.17
CA ASP A 39 27.73 -17.19 -7.36
C ASP A 39 29.07 -17.85 -6.98
N GLN A 40 29.25 -18.18 -5.70
CA GLN A 40 30.41 -18.91 -5.20
C GLN A 40 30.34 -20.40 -5.56
N GLN A 41 31.52 -21.02 -5.63
CA GLN A 41 31.79 -22.37 -6.16
C GLN A 41 30.94 -23.51 -5.57
N ASN A 42 30.36 -23.36 -4.37
CA ASN A 42 29.59 -24.41 -3.70
C ASN A 42 28.08 -24.42 -4.04
N HIS A 43 27.50 -23.28 -4.45
CA HIS A 43 26.05 -23.15 -4.68
C HIS A 43 25.70 -22.22 -5.86
N PRO A 44 26.32 -22.40 -7.06
CA PRO A 44 26.14 -21.48 -8.17
C PRO A 44 24.67 -21.39 -8.60
N GLY A 45 24.14 -20.17 -8.67
CA GLY A 45 22.77 -19.92 -9.12
C GLY A 45 21.68 -20.31 -8.12
N GLN A 46 22.04 -20.61 -6.86
CA GLN A 46 21.08 -20.93 -5.81
C GLN A 46 20.80 -19.72 -4.93
N VAL A 47 19.54 -19.58 -4.52
CA VAL A 47 19.07 -18.54 -3.60
C VAL A 47 19.34 -19.01 -2.17
N HIS A 48 20.04 -18.17 -1.41
CA HIS A 48 20.24 -18.31 0.03
C HIS A 48 18.95 -17.92 0.77
N TYR A 49 17.98 -18.84 0.79
CA TYR A 49 16.63 -18.55 1.29
C TYR A 49 16.58 -18.32 2.81
N THR A 50 17.52 -18.86 3.58
CA THR A 50 17.61 -18.60 5.03
C THR A 50 18.00 -17.16 5.32
N LEU A 51 18.95 -16.60 4.55
CA LEU A 51 19.29 -15.18 4.65
C LEU A 51 18.13 -14.29 4.21
N TRP A 52 17.45 -14.65 3.13
CA TRP A 52 16.24 -13.94 2.70
C TRP A 52 15.14 -13.99 3.77
N SER A 53 14.91 -15.16 4.37
CA SER A 53 13.92 -15.34 5.45
C SER A 53 14.29 -14.49 6.67
N ASP A 54 15.56 -14.44 7.05
CA ASP A 54 16.05 -13.63 8.17
C ASP A 54 15.81 -12.14 7.92
N VAL A 55 16.06 -11.65 6.70
CA VAL A 55 15.76 -10.26 6.31
C VAL A 55 14.26 -9.97 6.33
N MET A 56 13.43 -10.92 5.88
CA MET A 56 11.98 -10.77 5.94
C MET A 56 11.47 -10.76 7.39
N ASP A 57 12.03 -11.60 8.26
CA ASP A 57 11.69 -11.64 9.69
C ASP A 57 12.08 -10.34 10.40
N GLU A 58 13.22 -9.72 10.04
CA GLU A 58 13.66 -8.41 10.57
C GLU A 58 12.68 -7.25 10.31
N VAL A 59 11.82 -7.37 9.29
CA VAL A 59 10.76 -6.37 8.98
C VAL A 59 9.66 -6.38 10.05
N PHE A 60 9.43 -7.54 10.68
CA PHE A 60 8.37 -7.72 11.68
C PHE A 60 8.93 -7.80 13.11
N THR A 61 10.11 -8.39 13.29
CA THR A 61 10.70 -8.71 14.59
C THR A 61 12.23 -8.80 14.52
N THR A 62 12.95 -8.23 15.48
CA THR A 62 14.39 -8.48 15.61
C THR A 62 14.62 -9.91 16.11
N LYS A 63 15.22 -10.77 15.28
CA LYS A 63 15.57 -12.15 15.64
C LYS A 63 16.36 -12.17 16.96
N GLY A 64 15.87 -12.92 17.97
CA GLY A 64 16.49 -13.00 19.30
C GLY A 64 15.80 -12.20 20.42
N PHE A 65 14.64 -11.59 20.16
CA PHE A 65 13.87 -10.87 21.20
C PHE A 65 13.50 -11.74 22.40
N ASP A 66 13.19 -13.03 22.18
CA ASP A 66 12.87 -13.99 23.23
C ASP A 66 14.03 -14.24 24.22
N TYR A 67 15.27 -13.91 23.83
CA TYR A 67 16.48 -14.18 24.61
C TYR A 67 17.10 -12.91 25.25
N HIS A 68 16.68 -11.71 24.82
CA HIS A 68 17.24 -10.44 25.30
C HIS A 68 16.13 -9.41 25.63
N PRO A 69 15.51 -9.52 26.83
CA PRO A 69 14.38 -8.68 27.25
C PRO A 69 14.71 -7.19 27.49
N GLN A 70 15.96 -6.76 27.24
CA GLN A 70 16.40 -5.36 27.34
C GLN A 70 16.60 -4.68 25.98
N MET A 71 16.33 -5.35 24.86
CA MET A 71 16.32 -4.69 23.56
C MET A 71 15.03 -3.89 23.41
N ASP A 72 15.14 -2.62 23.02
CA ASP A 72 13.97 -1.85 22.60
C ASP A 72 13.46 -2.40 21.27
N PRO A 73 12.17 -2.77 21.13
CA PRO A 73 11.65 -3.27 19.88
C PRO A 73 11.71 -2.16 18.84
N LYS A 74 12.26 -2.48 17.65
CA LYS A 74 12.17 -1.57 16.51
C LYS A 74 10.67 -1.33 16.23
N PRO A 75 10.18 -0.09 16.31
CA PRO A 75 8.77 0.17 16.07
C PRO A 75 8.43 -0.27 14.65
N TRP A 76 7.37 -1.07 14.49
CA TRP A 76 6.85 -1.37 13.18
C TRP A 76 6.44 -0.06 12.49
N ILE A 77 7.06 0.22 11.36
CA ILE A 77 6.73 1.37 10.52
C ILE A 77 5.89 0.83 9.37
N PRO A 78 4.60 1.19 9.26
CA PRO A 78 3.80 0.81 8.11
C PRO A 78 4.51 1.23 6.82
N PRO A 79 4.49 0.40 5.76
CA PRO A 79 5.02 0.80 4.47
C PRO A 79 4.41 2.15 4.07
N LYS A 80 5.27 3.07 3.60
CA LYS A 80 4.83 4.42 3.25
C LYS A 80 3.70 4.31 2.22
N ARG A 81 2.57 4.99 2.49
CA ARG A 81 1.40 4.96 1.61
C ARG A 81 1.82 5.35 0.20
N LYS A 82 1.42 4.57 -0.84
CA LYS A 82 1.70 4.93 -2.24
C LYS A 82 1.29 6.39 -2.52
N GLY A 83 0.09 6.81 -2.08
CA GLY A 83 -0.39 8.19 -2.27
C GLY A 83 0.26 9.31 -1.44
N ILE A 84 1.15 9.01 -0.49
CA ILE A 84 1.94 10.05 0.23
C ILE A 84 3.37 10.16 -0.33
N THR A 85 3.87 9.11 -0.96
CA THR A 85 5.29 9.02 -1.37
C THR A 85 5.50 9.37 -2.85
N THR A 86 4.48 9.27 -3.69
CA THR A 86 4.54 9.81 -5.05
C THR A 86 4.54 11.33 -4.97
N THR A 87 5.67 11.96 -5.31
CA THR A 87 5.76 13.41 -5.47
C THR A 87 4.76 13.84 -6.53
N MET A 88 3.60 14.36 -6.12
CA MET A 88 2.62 14.93 -7.04
C MET A 88 3.22 16.13 -7.76
N THR A 89 2.88 16.30 -9.02
CA THR A 89 3.21 17.52 -9.74
C THR A 89 2.45 18.71 -9.14
N PRO A 90 2.96 19.95 -9.27
CA PRO A 90 2.24 21.14 -8.81
C PRO A 90 0.83 21.28 -9.40
N GLN A 91 0.62 20.73 -10.60
CA GLN A 91 -0.67 20.75 -11.27
C GLN A 91 -1.66 19.76 -10.63
N GLU A 92 -1.22 18.54 -10.30
CA GLU A 92 -2.04 17.55 -9.60
C GLU A 92 -2.37 18.02 -8.18
N GLU A 93 -1.42 18.61 -7.47
CA GLU A 93 -1.67 19.19 -6.14
C GLU A 93 -2.73 20.29 -6.21
N LYS A 94 -2.63 21.17 -7.22
CA LYS A 94 -3.66 22.18 -7.48
C LYS A 94 -5.02 21.55 -7.79
N TYR A 95 -5.06 20.46 -8.56
CA TYR A 95 -6.30 19.73 -8.82
C TYR A 95 -6.93 19.20 -7.54
N VAL A 96 -6.17 18.50 -6.70
CA VAL A 96 -6.68 17.96 -5.43
C VAL A 96 -7.20 19.08 -4.55
N ARG A 97 -6.43 20.16 -4.35
CA ARG A 97 -6.85 21.29 -3.52
C ARG A 97 -8.15 21.93 -4.01
N THR A 98 -8.27 22.12 -5.32
CA THR A 98 -9.46 22.73 -5.94
C THR A 98 -10.68 21.82 -5.82
N ALA A 99 -10.51 20.51 -5.99
CA ALA A 99 -11.58 19.53 -5.83
C ALA A 99 -12.07 19.49 -4.37
N ILE A 100 -11.17 19.43 -3.39
CA ILE A 100 -11.52 19.39 -1.97
C ILE A 100 -12.26 20.66 -1.54
N ASP A 101 -11.80 21.85 -1.93
CA ASP A 101 -12.50 23.11 -1.61
C ASP A 101 -13.90 23.16 -2.24
N ARG A 102 -14.04 22.69 -3.49
CA ARG A 102 -15.34 22.60 -4.17
C ARG A 102 -16.28 21.62 -3.47
N PHE A 103 -15.78 20.43 -3.11
CA PHE A 103 -16.57 19.41 -2.43
C PHE A 103 -16.95 19.83 -1.01
N HIS A 104 -16.04 20.47 -0.27
CA HIS A 104 -16.33 21.05 1.04
C HIS A 104 -17.55 21.98 0.99
N LYS A 105 -17.54 22.94 0.06
CA LYS A 105 -18.67 23.86 -0.16
C LYS A 105 -19.96 23.12 -0.50
N LEU A 106 -19.89 22.13 -1.39
CA LEU A 106 -21.07 21.34 -1.77
C LEU A 106 -21.63 20.52 -0.61
N ILE A 107 -20.75 19.89 0.17
CA ILE A 107 -21.12 19.05 1.32
C ILE A 107 -21.81 19.89 2.39
N ILE A 108 -21.26 21.05 2.73
CA ILE A 108 -21.87 21.98 3.70
C ILE A 108 -23.21 22.49 3.17
N ASN A 109 -23.24 23.01 1.94
CA ASN A 109 -24.42 23.67 1.39
C ASN A 109 -25.58 22.69 1.18
N ARG A 110 -25.29 21.45 0.76
CA ARG A 110 -26.31 20.42 0.46
C ARG A 110 -26.51 19.43 1.60
N ARG A 111 -25.79 19.58 2.73
CA ARG A 111 -25.78 18.65 3.87
C ARG A 111 -25.57 17.20 3.43
N VAL A 112 -24.56 16.99 2.60
CA VAL A 112 -24.24 15.67 2.06
C VAL A 112 -23.64 14.80 3.17
N PHE A 113 -24.30 13.68 3.47
CA PHE A 113 -23.78 12.68 4.39
C PHE A 113 -22.77 11.76 3.67
N LEU A 114 -21.58 12.29 3.40
CA LEU A 114 -20.55 11.58 2.63
C LEU A 114 -20.04 10.34 3.38
N LYS A 115 -19.72 10.47 4.68
CA LYS A 115 -19.15 9.38 5.48
C LYS A 115 -20.07 8.16 5.57
N PRO A 116 -21.35 8.29 5.95
CA PRO A 116 -22.25 7.12 6.01
C PRO A 116 -22.40 6.45 4.65
N HIS A 117 -22.54 7.23 3.57
CA HIS A 117 -22.70 6.70 2.22
C HIS A 117 -21.51 5.85 1.77
N LEU A 118 -20.28 6.30 2.03
CA LEU A 118 -19.08 5.54 1.68
C LEU A 118 -18.88 4.33 2.61
N LYS A 119 -19.28 4.44 3.88
CA LYS A 119 -19.19 3.36 4.86
C LYS A 119 -20.02 2.14 4.49
N ASP A 120 -21.13 2.30 3.77
CA ASP A 120 -21.95 1.18 3.30
C ASP A 120 -21.19 0.21 2.38
N TYR A 121 -20.12 0.69 1.72
CA TYR A 121 -19.23 -0.13 0.89
C TYR A 121 -18.11 -0.82 1.70
N ASP A 122 -17.81 -0.34 2.92
CA ASP A 122 -16.72 -0.80 3.78
C ASP A 122 -17.23 -1.70 4.91
N ARG A 123 -17.72 -2.89 4.54
CA ARG A 123 -18.31 -3.86 5.48
C ARG A 123 -17.34 -4.32 6.57
N LEU A 124 -16.05 -4.32 6.27
CA LEU A 124 -14.99 -4.74 7.20
C LEU A 124 -14.49 -3.59 8.08
N ASN A 125 -15.04 -2.38 7.92
CA ASN A 125 -14.63 -1.18 8.65
C ASN A 125 -13.10 -0.93 8.53
N SER A 126 -12.57 -1.21 7.34
CA SER A 126 -11.15 -1.12 7.00
C SER A 126 -10.71 0.32 6.70
N GLY A 127 -11.64 1.25 6.48
CA GLY A 127 -11.36 2.60 5.99
C GLY A 127 -11.07 2.67 4.49
N HIS A 128 -11.25 1.57 3.75
CA HIS A 128 -10.97 1.47 2.33
C HIS A 128 -12.22 1.08 1.52
N ILE A 129 -12.29 1.62 0.31
CA ILE A 129 -13.24 1.19 -0.72
C ILE A 129 -12.51 1.10 -2.07
N THR A 130 -13.10 0.43 -3.05
CA THR A 130 -12.53 0.42 -4.41
C THR A 130 -12.67 1.81 -5.06
N ALA A 131 -11.73 2.15 -5.95
CA ALA A 131 -11.81 3.39 -6.72
C ALA A 131 -13.12 3.49 -7.54
N SER A 132 -13.63 2.36 -8.05
CA SER A 132 -14.92 2.31 -8.76
C SER A 132 -16.10 2.65 -7.84
N GLN A 133 -16.15 2.10 -6.62
CA GLN A 133 -17.17 2.45 -5.63
C GLN A 133 -17.11 3.93 -5.27
N PHE A 134 -15.90 4.48 -5.09
CA PHE A 134 -15.72 5.92 -4.86
C PHE A 134 -16.27 6.76 -6.03
N LYS A 135 -15.92 6.44 -7.28
CA LYS A 135 -16.42 7.13 -8.48
C LYS A 135 -17.94 7.11 -8.56
N SER A 136 -18.55 5.94 -8.37
CA SER A 136 -20.01 5.77 -8.37
C SER A 136 -20.68 6.57 -7.26
N SER A 137 -20.08 6.61 -6.08
CA SER A 137 -20.57 7.38 -4.93
C SER A 137 -20.55 8.88 -5.21
N CYS A 138 -19.45 9.39 -5.76
CA CYS A 138 -19.35 10.80 -6.17
C CYS A 138 -20.42 11.18 -7.21
N GLY A 139 -20.67 10.31 -8.19
CA GLY A 139 -21.76 10.51 -9.16
C GLY A 139 -23.14 10.56 -8.51
N THR A 140 -23.41 9.64 -7.56
CA THR A 140 -24.68 9.54 -6.83
C THR A 140 -24.93 10.76 -5.94
N LEU A 141 -23.88 11.28 -5.29
CA LEU A 141 -23.95 12.43 -4.39
C LEU A 141 -23.84 13.79 -5.13
N GLY A 142 -23.68 13.77 -6.45
CA GLY A 142 -23.50 14.98 -7.26
C GLY A 142 -22.19 15.72 -6.97
N LEU A 143 -21.16 15.01 -6.53
CA LEU A 143 -19.79 15.50 -6.34
C LEU A 143 -19.02 15.34 -7.65
N THR A 144 -19.13 16.33 -8.52
CA THR A 144 -18.59 16.26 -9.88
C THR A 144 -17.17 16.79 -9.97
N PHE A 145 -16.31 16.06 -10.67
CA PHE A 145 -14.98 16.52 -11.09
C PHE A 145 -15.09 17.36 -12.37
N SER A 146 -14.19 18.33 -12.53
CA SER A 146 -14.11 19.20 -13.69
C SER A 146 -13.48 18.51 -14.90
N CYS A 147 -12.54 17.58 -14.67
CA CYS A 147 -11.93 16.76 -15.71
C CYS A 147 -11.48 15.40 -15.16
N MET A 148 -11.13 14.49 -16.06
CA MET A 148 -10.62 13.16 -15.70
C MET A 148 -9.30 13.25 -14.93
N ASP A 149 -8.43 14.19 -15.27
CA ASP A 149 -7.14 14.38 -14.60
C ASP A 149 -7.31 14.81 -13.14
N GLU A 150 -8.28 15.68 -12.84
CA GLU A 150 -8.63 16.07 -11.48
C GLU A 150 -9.16 14.85 -10.68
N GLN A 151 -10.01 14.02 -11.30
CA GLN A 151 -10.49 12.79 -10.68
C GLN A 151 -9.32 11.82 -10.37
N ASN A 152 -8.42 11.62 -11.33
CA ASN A 152 -7.29 10.71 -11.18
C ASN A 152 -6.32 11.20 -10.10
N ALA A 153 -6.01 12.49 -10.07
CA ALA A 153 -5.16 13.09 -9.04
C ALA A 153 -5.74 12.89 -7.63
N VAL A 154 -7.06 13.04 -7.46
CA VAL A 154 -7.73 12.78 -6.17
C VAL A 154 -7.68 11.29 -5.80
N ILE A 155 -7.95 10.40 -6.76
CA ILE A 155 -7.90 8.96 -6.49
C ILE A 155 -6.50 8.54 -6.09
N GLU A 156 -5.47 8.96 -6.84
CA GLU A 156 -4.08 8.61 -6.55
C GLU A 156 -3.64 9.15 -5.18
N ARG A 157 -4.02 10.40 -4.86
CA ARG A 157 -3.65 11.04 -3.59
C ARG A 157 -4.23 10.34 -2.37
N PHE A 158 -5.45 9.84 -2.48
CA PHE A 158 -6.19 9.17 -1.41
C PHE A 158 -6.25 7.65 -1.60
N SER A 159 -5.27 7.04 -2.29
CA SER A 159 -5.20 5.59 -2.41
C SER A 159 -3.87 5.02 -1.91
N ASP A 160 -3.94 3.78 -1.48
CA ASP A 160 -2.78 2.93 -1.24
C ASP A 160 -2.98 1.55 -1.90
N TYR A 161 -2.25 0.54 -1.43
CA TYR A 161 -2.33 -0.81 -1.98
C TYR A 161 -3.63 -1.55 -1.61
N LEU A 162 -4.36 -1.10 -0.58
CA LEU A 162 -5.64 -1.69 -0.15
C LEU A 162 -6.83 -1.05 -0.87
N GLY A 163 -6.70 0.21 -1.30
CA GLY A 163 -7.72 0.90 -2.07
C GLY A 163 -7.79 2.38 -1.76
N PHE A 164 -8.98 2.96 -1.94
CA PHE A 164 -9.25 4.37 -1.68
C PHE A 164 -9.58 4.60 -0.20
N LEU A 165 -8.74 5.41 0.45
CA LEU A 165 -8.80 5.83 1.85
C LEU A 165 -9.92 6.86 2.08
N TYR A 166 -11.16 6.40 2.14
CA TYR A 166 -12.30 7.32 2.21
C TYR A 166 -12.38 8.11 3.51
N TYR A 167 -11.82 7.61 4.63
CA TYR A 167 -11.77 8.39 5.87
C TYR A 167 -10.92 9.65 5.74
N ASP A 168 -9.76 9.55 5.12
CA ASP A 168 -8.86 10.69 4.92
C ASP A 168 -9.49 11.70 3.95
N PHE A 169 -10.10 11.21 2.86
CA PHE A 169 -10.81 12.04 1.90
C PHE A 169 -12.01 12.77 2.53
N VAL A 170 -12.84 12.06 3.29
CA VAL A 170 -13.98 12.63 4.02
C VAL A 170 -13.48 13.70 4.99
N ASN A 171 -12.45 13.41 5.77
CA ASN A 171 -11.89 14.37 6.72
C ASN A 171 -11.41 15.64 5.99
N ALA A 172 -10.66 15.49 4.89
CA ALA A 172 -10.21 16.63 4.09
C ALA A 172 -11.39 17.48 3.56
N CYS A 173 -12.45 16.82 3.09
CA CYS A 173 -13.66 17.48 2.62
C CYS A 173 -14.47 18.15 3.74
N GLU A 174 -14.53 17.56 4.94
CA GLU A 174 -15.26 18.12 6.09
C GLU A 174 -14.51 19.30 6.71
N THR A 175 -13.18 19.21 6.84
CA THR A 175 -12.37 20.30 7.40
C THR A 175 -12.12 21.42 6.38
N GLY A 176 -12.30 21.16 5.08
CA GLY A 176 -11.93 22.09 4.02
C GLY A 176 -10.42 22.38 3.97
N LYS A 177 -9.62 21.48 4.56
CA LYS A 177 -8.17 21.62 4.67
C LYS A 177 -7.52 20.52 3.85
N TYR A 178 -6.75 20.96 2.86
CA TYR A 178 -5.81 20.15 2.09
C TYR A 178 -4.54 20.96 1.90
#